data_AF-A0A928Z071-F1
#
_entry.id   AF-A0A928Z071-F1
#
_cell.length_a   1.000
_cell.length_b   1.000
_cell.length_c   1.000
_cell.angle_alpha   90.00
_cell.angle_beta   90.00
_cell.angle_gamma   90.00
#
_symmetry.space_group_name_H-M   'P 1'
#
loop_
_entity.id
_entity.type
_entity.pdbx_description
1 polymer ?
#
loop_
_entity_poly.entity_id
_entity_poly.type
_entity_poly.pdbx_seq_one_letter_code
_entity_poly.pdbx_strand_id
1 'polypeptide(L)' 'PYPGYSQTYFDHAHRVLKGGSSITFPWAMRNSFRNWYYPHVREIFSGFRCVRN' A
#
# COMPACT_ATOMS: atom_id res chain seq x y z
N PRO A 1 13.53 12.08 3.05
CA PRO A 1 12.20 11.87 3.66
C PRO A 1 11.56 13.21 4.06
N TYR A 2 10.38 13.51 3.52
CA TYR A 2 9.58 14.64 3.99
C TYR A 2 8.61 14.12 5.07
N PRO A 3 8.61 14.66 6.29
CA PRO A 3 7.88 14.07 7.43
C PRO A 3 6.40 13.78 7.16
N GLY A 4 5.71 14.67 6.47
CA GLY A 4 4.29 14.53 6.15
C GLY A 4 3.94 13.43 5.15
N TYR A 5 4.91 12.76 4.52
CA TYR A 5 4.59 11.73 3.51
C TYR A 5 3.90 10.52 4.11
N SER A 6 4.42 10.03 5.23
CA SER A 6 4.06 8.72 5.78
C SER A 6 3.62 8.80 7.24
N GLN A 7 4.14 9.77 7.99
CA GLN A 7 3.92 9.85 9.44
C GLN A 7 2.44 9.96 9.80
N THR A 8 1.66 10.72 9.02
CA THR A 8 0.21 10.90 9.22
C THR A 8 -0.59 9.59 9.11
N TYR A 9 -0.06 8.58 8.43
CA TYR A 9 -0.76 7.33 8.15
C TYR A 9 -0.34 6.19 9.09
N PHE A 10 0.47 6.50 10.11
CA PHE A 10 0.80 5.57 11.21
C PHE A 10 -0.23 5.68 12.34
N ASP A 11 -1.50 5.67 11.97
CA ASP A 11 -2.66 5.95 12.82
C ASP A 11 -3.48 4.69 13.19
N HIS A 12 -3.01 3.51 12.79
CA HIS A 12 -3.71 2.22 12.89
C HIS A 12 -5.05 2.13 12.11
N ALA A 13 -5.43 3.16 11.38
CA ALA A 13 -6.63 3.19 10.55
C ALA A 13 -6.36 2.72 9.12
N HIS A 14 -5.10 2.74 8.67
CA HIS A 14 -4.68 2.30 7.34
C HIS A 14 -4.17 0.86 7.31
N ARG A 15 -4.40 0.17 6.19
CA ARG A 15 -3.82 -1.16 5.91
C ARG A 15 -2.77 -1.05 4.82
N VAL A 16 -1.71 -1.85 4.94
CA VAL A 16 -0.61 -1.87 3.98
C VAL A 16 -0.94 -2.81 2.83
N LEU A 17 -0.73 -2.35 1.59
CA LEU A 17 -0.74 -3.15 0.38
C LEU A 17 0.68 -3.29 -0.19
N LYS A 18 0.96 -4.44 -0.81
CA LYS A 18 2.27 -4.84 -1.33
C LYS A 18 2.14 -5.35 -2.76
N GLY A 19 3.24 -5.25 -3.51
CA GLY A 19 3.36 -5.86 -4.85
C GLY A 19 2.86 -5.02 -6.03
N GLY A 20 2.35 -3.80 -5.78
CA GLY A 20 1.86 -2.93 -6.86
C GLY A 20 0.62 -3.49 -7.58
N SER A 21 0.27 -2.85 -8.69
CA SER A 21 -0.81 -3.27 -9.59
C SER A 21 -0.35 -3.11 -11.05
N SER A 22 -1.20 -3.48 -12.02
CA SER A 22 -0.92 -3.34 -13.45
C SER A 22 -0.61 -1.91 -13.90
N ILE A 23 -1.04 -0.90 -13.14
CA ILE A 23 -0.81 0.52 -13.45
C ILE A 23 0.38 1.12 -12.68
N THR A 24 1.06 0.35 -11.82
CA THR A 24 2.19 0.85 -11.04
C THR A 24 3.43 0.97 -11.92
N PHE A 25 4.02 2.16 -11.97
CA PHE A 25 5.22 2.38 -12.78
C PHE A 25 6.42 1.54 -12.29
N PRO A 26 7.23 0.96 -13.20
CA PRO A 26 8.36 0.10 -12.83
C PRO A 26 9.39 0.76 -11.90
N TRP A 27 9.66 2.06 -12.06
CA TRP A 27 10.65 2.77 -11.23
C TRP A 27 10.22 2.95 -9.76
N ALA A 28 8.92 2.83 -9.48
CA ALA A 28 8.38 2.87 -8.12
C ALA A 28 8.42 1.48 -7.45
N MET A 29 8.57 0.41 -8.23
CA MET A 29 8.48 -0.97 -7.76
C MET A 29 9.73 -1.40 -7.01
N ARG A 30 9.56 -1.71 -5.71
CA ARG A 30 10.61 -2.19 -4.81
C ARG A 30 10.00 -3.15 -3.79
N ASN A 31 10.72 -4.17 -3.34
CA ASN A 31 10.22 -5.09 -2.30
C ASN A 31 9.88 -4.36 -0.99
N SER A 32 10.58 -3.26 -0.69
CA SER A 32 10.34 -2.41 0.48
C SER A 32 9.18 -1.42 0.31
N PHE A 33 8.67 -1.18 -0.90
CA PHE A 33 7.58 -0.23 -1.15
C PHE A 33 6.30 -0.68 -0.42
N ARG A 34 5.61 0.28 0.21
CA ARG A 34 4.37 0.06 0.97
C ARG A 34 3.36 1.08 0.46
N ASN A 35 2.23 0.60 -0.04
CA ASN A 35 1.07 1.46 -0.27
C ASN A 35 0.14 1.35 0.94
N TRP A 36 -0.72 2.34 1.19
CA TRP A 36 -1.60 2.35 2.35
C TRP A 36 -2.92 3.06 2.06
N TYR A 37 -4.02 2.49 2.53
CA TYR A 37 -5.37 3.05 2.39
C TYR A 37 -6.23 2.64 3.59
N TYR A 38 -7.32 3.37 3.83
CA TYR A 38 -8.37 2.90 4.73
C TYR A 38 -8.99 1.58 4.22
N PRO A 39 -9.41 0.65 5.09
CA PRO A 39 -9.95 -0.65 4.70
C PRO A 39 -11.17 -0.60 3.76
N HIS A 40 -11.92 0.50 3.77
CA HIS A 40 -13.16 0.65 3.00
C HIS A 40 -12.94 1.27 1.61
N VAL A 41 -11.73 1.75 1.28
CA VAL A 41 -11.40 2.32 -0.03
C VAL A 41 -11.45 1.23 -1.10
N ARG A 42 -12.15 1.52 -2.21
CA ARG A 42 -12.38 0.54 -3.30
C ARG A 42 -12.10 1.06 -4.70
N GLU A 43 -11.77 2.35 -4.85
CA GLU A 43 -11.42 2.93 -6.16
C GLU A 43 -10.04 2.48 -6.65
N ILE A 44 -9.23 1.87 -5.78
CA ILE A 44 -7.86 1.44 -6.06
C ILE A 44 -7.80 0.04 -6.66
N PHE A 45 -6.78 -0.22 -7.48
CA PHE A 45 -6.48 -1.56 -7.98
C PHE A 45 -5.87 -2.42 -6.87
N SER A 46 -6.73 -3.12 -6.12
CA SER A 46 -6.36 -3.99 -5.01
C SER A 46 -6.95 -5.39 -5.18
N GLY A 47 -6.25 -6.38 -4.64
CA GLY A 47 -6.67 -7.78 -4.61
C GLY A 47 -6.12 -8.46 -3.36
N PHE A 48 -6.36 -9.76 -3.21
CA PHE A 48 -5.89 -10.53 -2.08
C PHE A 48 -5.00 -11.71 -2.52
N ARG A 49 -4.05 -12.06 -1.65
CA ARG A 49 -3.25 -13.28 -1.75
C ARG A 49 -3.41 -14.02 -0.43
N CYS A 50 -3.97 -15.22 -0.48
CA CYS A 50 -4.09 -16.06 0.72
C CYS A 50 -2.72 -16.56 1.17
N VAL A 51 -2.58 -16.71 2.48
CA VAL A 51 -1.41 -17.26 3.15
C VAL A 51 -1.92 -18.27 4.17
N ARG A 52 -1.12 -19.31 4.42
CA ARG A 52 -1.37 -20.35 5.39
C ARG A 52 -0.14 -20.47 6.29
N ASN A 53 -0.37 -20.85 7.53
CA ASN A 53 0.69 -21.25 8.48
C ASN A 53 1.18 -22.68 8.22
#